data_AF-A0A2E2QB11-F1
#
_entry.id   AF-A0A2E2QB11-F1
#
_cell.length_a   1.000
_cell.length_b   1.000
_cell.length_c   1.000
_cell.angle_alpha   90.00
_cell.angle_beta   90.00
_cell.angle_gamma   90.00
#
_symmetry.space_group_name_H-M   'P 1'
#
loop_
_entity.id
_entity.type
_entity.pdbx_description
1 polymer ?
#
loop_
_entity_poly.entity_id
_entity_poly.type
_entity_poly.pdbx_seq_one_letter_code
_entity_poly.pdbx_strand_id
1 'polypeptide(L)'
;DSLISQSLISSSNSAANQALLASQRDMHIAAKAGKLDEKTLAKIDEASKEYEAVFLTEMLNHMFKDISFDPMNGDKSAAQDIYKQHLVKEYASMLTENGGVGLAQDIRSQLIEIQSAAYKGE
;
A
#
# COMPACT_ATOMS: atom_id res chain seq x y z
N ASP A 1 36.63 15.07 17.61
CA ASP A 1 36.57 14.50 16.25
C ASP A 1 36.34 13.00 16.15
N SER A 2 37.10 12.11 16.80
CA SER A 2 37.02 10.65 16.56
C SER A 2 35.64 9.99 16.77
N LEU A 3 34.87 10.45 17.78
CA LEU A 3 33.56 9.85 18.10
C LEU A 3 32.48 10.17 17.06
N ILE A 4 32.55 11.36 16.44
CA ILE A 4 31.64 11.78 15.37
C ILE A 4 31.95 11.00 14.08
N SER A 5 33.23 10.76 13.79
CA SER A 5 33.62 9.93 12.65
C SER A 5 33.21 8.46 12.81
N GLN A 6 33.33 7.87 14.00
CA GLN A 6 32.89 6.48 14.24
C GLN A 6 31.37 6.31 14.15
N SER A 7 30.57 7.27 14.64
CA SER A 7 29.10 7.20 14.52
C SER A 7 28.63 7.36 13.07
N LEU A 8 29.29 8.20 12.27
CA LEU A 8 28.98 8.35 10.85
C LEU A 8 29.31 7.06 10.08
N ILE A 9 30.47 6.45 10.33
CA ILE A 9 30.89 5.20 9.66
C ILE A 9 29.97 4.01 10.04
N SER A 10 29.56 3.89 11.30
CA SER A 10 28.63 2.82 11.72
C SER A 10 27.22 3.01 11.14
N SER A 11 26.75 4.26 11.03
CA SER A 11 25.48 4.60 10.38
C SER A 11 25.52 4.28 8.87
N SER A 12 26.63 4.60 8.20
CA SER A 12 26.83 4.27 6.78
C SER A 12 26.84 2.75 6.53
N ASN A 13 27.52 1.98 7.38
CA ASN A 13 27.54 0.52 7.28
C ASN A 13 26.15 -0.10 7.56
N SER A 14 25.38 0.47 8.50
CA SER A 14 24.01 0.03 8.77
C SER A 14 23.07 0.28 7.59
N ALA A 15 23.15 1.46 6.97
CA ALA A 15 22.36 1.81 5.78
C ALA A 15 22.71 0.93 4.57
N ALA A 16 24.01 0.66 4.34
CA ALA A 16 24.46 -0.23 3.26
C ALA A 16 23.95 -1.67 3.46
N ASN A 17 23.99 -2.19 4.69
CA ASN A 17 23.45 -3.50 5.01
C ASN A 17 21.91 -3.55 4.82
N GLN A 18 21.20 -2.48 5.17
CA GLN A 18 19.74 -2.38 4.95
C GLN A 18 19.38 -2.38 3.46
N ALA A 19 20.11 -1.61 2.65
CA ALA A 19 19.90 -1.55 1.20
C ALA A 19 20.17 -2.91 0.54
N LEU A 20 21.21 -3.63 0.98
CA LEU A 20 21.53 -4.97 0.50
C LEU A 20 20.42 -5.98 0.84
N LEU A 21 19.86 -5.93 2.06
CA LEU A 21 18.76 -6.79 2.46
C LEU A 21 17.48 -6.51 1.66
N ALA A 22 17.17 -5.23 1.42
CA ALA A 22 16.03 -4.84 0.58
C ALA A 22 16.20 -5.37 -0.86
N SER A 23 17.39 -5.19 -1.45
CA SER A 23 17.71 -5.71 -2.79
C SER A 23 17.61 -7.24 -2.88
N GLN A 24 18.07 -7.96 -1.85
CA GLN A 24 17.92 -9.42 -1.79
C GLN A 24 16.46 -9.84 -1.75
N ARG A 25 15.63 -9.14 -0.97
CA ARG A 25 14.19 -9.40 -0.91
C ARG A 25 13.54 -9.19 -2.26
N ASP A 26 13.82 -8.07 -2.93
CA ASP A 26 13.22 -7.75 -4.22
C ASP A 26 13.62 -8.76 -5.32
N MET A 27 14.90 -9.19 -5.33
CA MET A 27 15.35 -10.27 -6.21
C MET A 27 14.64 -11.61 -5.92
N HIS A 28 14.41 -11.95 -4.66
CA HIS A 28 13.70 -13.17 -4.29
C HIS A 28 12.23 -13.16 -4.74
N ILE A 29 11.53 -12.02 -4.56
CA ILE A 29 10.16 -11.84 -5.05
C ILE A 29 10.12 -11.92 -6.58
N ALA A 30 11.05 -11.27 -7.28
CA ALA A 30 11.13 -11.32 -8.75
C ALA A 30 11.35 -12.76 -9.25
N ALA A 31 12.22 -13.53 -8.60
CA ALA A 31 12.46 -14.93 -8.94
C ALA A 31 11.23 -15.82 -8.70
N LYS A 32 10.41 -15.53 -7.69
CA LYS A 32 9.12 -16.21 -7.45
C LYS A 32 8.07 -15.80 -8.47
N ALA A 33 7.99 -14.51 -8.80
CA ALA A 33 7.08 -13.98 -9.80
C ALA A 33 7.31 -14.62 -11.17
N GLY A 34 8.57 -14.80 -11.57
CA GLY A 34 8.93 -15.45 -12.84
C GLY A 34 8.54 -16.93 -12.96
N LYS A 35 8.06 -17.56 -11.88
CA LYS A 35 7.52 -18.94 -11.91
C LYS A 35 6.01 -19.00 -12.08
N LEU A 36 5.32 -17.87 -11.93
CA LEU A 36 3.88 -17.77 -12.10
C LEU A 36 3.57 -17.43 -13.57
N ASP A 37 2.44 -17.92 -14.08
CA ASP A 37 1.97 -17.54 -15.40
C ASP A 37 1.50 -16.08 -15.44
N GLU A 38 1.51 -15.47 -16.63
CA GLU A 38 1.17 -14.07 -16.84
C GLU A 38 -0.26 -13.73 -16.36
N LYS A 39 -1.21 -14.65 -16.53
CA LYS A 39 -2.60 -14.44 -16.11
C LYS A 39 -2.70 -14.42 -14.58
N THR A 40 -1.96 -15.27 -13.90
CA THR A 40 -1.87 -15.26 -12.42
C THR A 40 -1.23 -13.97 -11.93
N LEU A 41 -0.16 -13.50 -12.56
CA LEU A 41 0.46 -12.22 -12.22
C LEU A 41 -0.50 -11.04 -12.42
N ALA A 42 -1.22 -10.99 -13.54
CA ALA A 42 -2.21 -9.95 -13.81
C ALA A 42 -3.32 -9.91 -12.74
N LYS A 43 -3.80 -11.08 -12.31
CA LYS A 43 -4.78 -11.17 -11.21
C LYS A 43 -4.22 -10.71 -9.87
N ILE A 44 -2.97 -11.03 -9.58
CA ILE A 44 -2.30 -10.55 -8.35
C ILE A 44 -2.20 -9.02 -8.38
N ASP A 45 -1.82 -8.44 -9.52
CA ASP A 45 -1.71 -6.99 -9.70
C ASP A 45 -3.06 -6.29 -9.50
N GLU A 46 -4.13 -6.85 -10.09
CA GLU A 46 -5.49 -6.35 -9.94
C GLU A 46 -5.96 -6.43 -8.47
N ALA A 47 -5.85 -7.61 -7.85
CA ALA A 47 -6.28 -7.82 -6.47
C ALA A 47 -5.53 -6.93 -5.48
N SER A 48 -4.24 -6.66 -5.73
CA SER A 48 -3.43 -5.79 -4.88
C SER A 48 -3.88 -4.33 -4.95
N LYS A 49 -4.25 -3.84 -6.14
CA LYS A 49 -4.81 -2.50 -6.34
C LYS A 49 -6.20 -2.37 -5.73
N GLU A 50 -7.05 -3.38 -5.91
CA GLU A 50 -8.39 -3.41 -5.32
C GLU A 50 -8.32 -3.37 -3.79
N TYR A 51 -7.41 -4.12 -3.19
CA TYR A 51 -7.18 -4.09 -1.75
C TYR A 51 -6.81 -2.68 -1.26
N GLU A 52 -5.88 -2.01 -1.92
CA GLU A 52 -5.49 -0.64 -1.55
C GLU A 52 -6.67 0.34 -1.71
N ALA A 53 -7.50 0.19 -2.75
CA ALA A 53 -8.68 1.02 -2.95
C ALA A 53 -9.71 0.85 -1.82
N VAL A 54 -9.97 -0.39 -1.40
CA VAL A 54 -10.86 -0.68 -0.26
C VAL A 54 -10.28 -0.11 1.03
N PHE A 55 -8.98 -0.30 1.26
CA PHE A 55 -8.29 0.25 2.42
C PHE A 55 -8.41 1.77 2.49
N LEU A 56 -8.14 2.47 1.39
CA LEU A 56 -8.27 3.93 1.30
C LEU A 56 -9.71 4.37 1.56
N THR A 57 -10.69 3.67 1.01
CA THR A 57 -12.11 3.95 1.24
C THR A 57 -12.44 3.87 2.73
N GLU A 58 -11.99 2.83 3.43
CA GLU A 58 -12.22 2.68 4.87
C GLU A 58 -11.50 3.75 5.69
N MET A 59 -10.25 4.07 5.36
CA MET A 59 -9.51 5.13 6.07
C MET A 59 -10.15 6.50 5.87
N LEU A 60 -10.59 6.82 4.65
CA LEU A 60 -11.32 8.05 4.37
C LEU A 60 -12.65 8.06 5.11
N ASN A 61 -13.40 6.96 5.12
CA ASN A 61 -14.64 6.83 5.89
C ASN A 61 -14.41 7.11 7.38
N HIS A 62 -13.36 6.55 7.98
CA HIS A 62 -12.98 6.82 9.37
C HIS A 62 -12.63 8.30 9.59
N MET A 63 -11.87 8.92 8.69
CA MET A 63 -11.52 10.34 8.77
C MET A 63 -12.77 11.25 8.68
N PHE A 64 -13.72 10.96 7.79
CA PHE A 64 -14.94 11.76 7.58
C PHE A 64 -16.08 11.44 8.56
N LYS A 65 -15.95 10.38 9.36
CA LYS A 65 -16.93 9.98 10.38
C LYS A 65 -17.08 11.05 11.46
N ASP A 66 -15.98 11.65 11.89
CA ASP A 66 -15.95 12.63 12.98
C ASP A 66 -16.00 14.08 12.49
N ILE A 67 -15.85 14.29 11.17
CA ILE A 67 -16.02 15.61 10.54
C ILE A 67 -17.53 15.92 10.44
N SER A 68 -18.03 16.70 11.40
CA SER A 68 -19.34 17.35 11.31
C SER A 68 -19.25 18.50 10.31
N PHE A 69 -20.10 18.47 9.29
CA PHE A 69 -20.13 19.45 8.21
C PHE A 69 -21.10 20.62 8.47
N ASP A 70 -21.60 20.77 9.69
CA ASP A 70 -22.52 21.85 10.06
C ASP A 70 -22.18 22.50 11.40
N PRO A 71 -21.93 23.83 11.46
CA PRO A 71 -21.80 24.58 12.71
C PRO A 71 -23.15 24.89 13.41
N MET A 72 -24.30 24.59 12.81
CA MET A 72 -25.55 25.25 13.18
C MET A 72 -26.81 24.38 13.19
N ASN A 73 -26.73 23.10 13.63
CA ASN A 73 -27.82 22.24 14.15
C ASN A 73 -27.90 20.86 13.47
N GLY A 74 -26.98 19.95 13.82
CA GLY A 74 -27.29 18.55 14.19
C GLY A 74 -28.03 17.57 13.25
N ASP A 75 -28.62 18.00 12.13
CA ASP A 75 -29.40 17.12 11.26
C ASP A 75 -28.54 16.60 10.11
N LYS A 76 -28.31 15.28 10.11
CA LYS A 76 -27.67 14.57 8.99
C LYS A 76 -28.61 14.60 7.79
N SER A 77 -28.42 15.54 6.87
CA SER A 77 -29.21 15.57 5.65
C SER A 77 -28.73 14.49 4.67
N ALA A 78 -29.65 13.80 4.00
CA ALA A 78 -29.30 12.81 2.96
C ALA A 78 -28.42 13.41 1.83
N ALA A 79 -28.54 14.72 1.57
CA ALA A 79 -27.71 15.43 0.61
C ALA A 79 -26.23 15.51 1.06
N GLN A 80 -25.97 15.66 2.36
CA GLN A 80 -24.63 15.70 2.92
C GLN A 80 -23.93 14.34 2.83
N ASP A 81 -24.65 13.25 3.08
CA ASP A 81 -24.08 11.89 2.97
C ASP A 81 -23.72 11.54 1.52
N ILE A 82 -24.56 11.95 0.55
CA ILE A 82 -24.25 11.80 -0.88
C ILE A 82 -23.01 12.62 -1.27
N TYR A 83 -22.91 13.86 -0.79
CA TYR A 83 -21.74 14.70 -1.04
C TYR A 83 -20.46 14.12 -0.43
N LYS A 84 -20.53 13.59 0.81
CA LYS A 84 -19.43 12.89 1.47
C LYS A 84 -18.97 11.67 0.66
N GLN A 85 -19.91 10.84 0.20
CA GLN A 85 -19.58 9.66 -0.63
C GLN A 85 -18.89 10.06 -1.93
N HIS A 86 -19.36 11.12 -2.59
CA HIS A 86 -18.71 11.66 -3.79
C HIS A 86 -17.29 12.16 -3.48
N LEU A 87 -17.10 12.91 -2.40
CA LEU A 87 -15.76 13.37 -2.00
C LEU A 87 -14.81 12.22 -1.70
N VAL A 88 -15.25 11.21 -0.92
CA VAL A 88 -14.45 10.02 -0.62
C VAL A 88 -14.03 9.33 -1.91
N LYS A 89 -14.94 9.20 -2.88
CA LYS A 89 -14.65 8.59 -4.18
C LYS A 89 -13.62 9.39 -4.98
N GLU A 90 -13.76 10.71 -5.06
CA GLU A 90 -12.80 11.57 -5.77
C GLU A 90 -11.41 11.54 -5.11
N TYR A 91 -11.35 11.59 -3.78
CA TYR A 91 -10.08 11.46 -3.05
C TYR A 91 -9.45 10.09 -3.28
N ALA A 92 -10.22 9.00 -3.18
CA ALA A 92 -9.71 7.65 -3.46
C ALA A 92 -9.18 7.52 -4.89
N SER A 93 -9.87 8.11 -5.88
CA SER A 93 -9.44 8.13 -7.28
C SER A 93 -8.14 8.92 -7.45
N MET A 94 -8.05 10.13 -6.89
CA MET A 94 -6.83 10.94 -6.93
C MET A 94 -5.64 10.24 -6.26
N LEU A 95 -5.87 9.60 -5.11
CA LEU A 95 -4.84 8.85 -4.39
C LEU A 95 -4.34 7.67 -5.23
N THR A 96 -5.24 6.89 -5.84
CA THR A 96 -4.87 5.75 -6.67
C THR A 96 -4.20 6.15 -7.99
N GLU A 97 -4.66 7.22 -8.66
CA GLU A 97 -4.05 7.74 -9.89
C GLU A 97 -2.64 8.29 -9.67
N ASN A 98 -2.36 8.88 -8.49
CA ASN A 98 -1.03 9.40 -8.15
C ASN A 98 -0.08 8.34 -7.55
N GLY A 99 -0.42 7.05 -7.64
CA GLY A 99 0.45 5.95 -7.21
C GLY A 99 0.09 5.33 -5.85
N GLY A 100 -1.08 5.64 -5.30
CA GLY A 100 -1.57 5.07 -4.06
C GLY A 100 -0.76 5.49 -2.83
N VAL A 101 -0.83 4.68 -1.77
CA VAL A 101 0.02 4.82 -0.57
C VAL A 101 1.17 3.82 -0.57
N GLY A 102 1.31 3.04 -1.65
CA GLY A 102 2.32 2.00 -1.83
C GLY A 102 1.95 0.63 -1.25
N LEU A 103 0.75 0.51 -0.67
CA LEU A 103 0.29 -0.73 -0.03
C LEU A 103 0.07 -1.84 -1.07
N ALA A 104 -0.37 -1.47 -2.27
CA ALA A 104 -0.55 -2.43 -3.36
C ALA A 104 0.75 -3.19 -3.69
N GLN A 105 1.92 -2.55 -3.61
CA GLN A 105 3.21 -3.21 -3.90
C GLN A 105 3.59 -4.26 -2.84
N ASP A 106 3.30 -3.97 -1.57
CA ASP A 106 3.58 -4.89 -0.47
C ASP A 106 2.61 -6.08 -0.49
N ILE A 107 1.33 -5.83 -0.76
CA ILE A 107 0.32 -6.89 -0.91
C ILE A 107 0.65 -7.78 -2.11
N ARG A 108 1.03 -7.19 -3.24
CA ARG A 108 1.50 -7.92 -4.42
C ARG A 108 2.63 -8.87 -4.09
N SER A 109 3.64 -8.40 -3.35
CA SER A 109 4.79 -9.21 -2.96
C SER A 109 4.37 -10.40 -2.09
N GLN A 110 3.48 -10.17 -1.13
CA GLN A 110 2.93 -11.25 -0.28
C GLN A 110 2.10 -12.26 -1.07
N LEU A 111 1.23 -11.79 -1.97
CA LEU A 111 0.43 -12.67 -2.83
C LEU A 111 1.30 -13.52 -3.75
N ILE A 112 2.40 -12.97 -4.29
CA ILE A 112 3.39 -13.74 -5.05
C ILE A 112 4.03 -14.82 -4.18
N GLU A 113 4.39 -14.52 -2.93
CA GLU A 113 4.96 -15.51 -2.03
C GLU A 113 4.00 -16.66 -1.73
N ILE A 114 2.73 -16.34 -1.42
CA ILE A 114 1.67 -17.31 -1.15
C ILE A 114 1.40 -18.17 -2.39
N GLN A 115 1.17 -17.54 -3.53
CA GLN A 115 0.80 -18.23 -4.76
C GLN A 115 1.95 -19.08 -5.31
N SER A 116 3.19 -18.61 -5.21
CA SER A 116 4.38 -19.39 -5.62
C SER A 116 4.70 -20.56 -4.68
N ALA A 117 4.27 -20.50 -3.41
CA ALA A 117 4.35 -21.62 -2.48
C ALA A 117 3.27 -22.67 -2.80
N ALA A 118 2.05 -22.24 -3.11
CA ALA A 118 0.96 -23.14 -3.52
C ALA A 118 1.28 -23.87 -4.83
N TYR A 119 1.96 -23.22 -5.78
CA TYR A 119 2.36 -23.81 -7.07
C TYR A 119 3.43 -24.91 -6.94
N LYS A 120 4.13 -25.03 -5.80
CA LYS A 120 5.12 -26.10 -5.54
C LYS A 120 4.51 -27.40 -4.99
N GLY A 121 3.18 -27.50 -4.92
CA GLY A 121 2.43 -28.63 -4.37
C GLY A 121 2.06 -29.73 -5.35
N GLU A 122 2.53 -29.70 -6.60
CA GLU A 122 2.35 -30.78 -7.60
C GLU A 122 3.70 -31.31 -8.09
#